data_AF-A0ABD4AAH7-F1
#
_entry.id   AF-A0ABD4AAH7-F1
#
_cell.length_a   1.000
_cell.length_b   1.000
_cell.length_c   1.000
_cell.angle_alpha   90.00
_cell.angle_beta   90.00
_cell.angle_gamma   90.00
#
_symmetry.space_group_name_H-M   'P 1'
#
loop_
_entity.id
_entity.type
_entity.pdbx_description
1 polymer ?
#
loop_
_entity_poly.entity_id
_entity_poly.type
_entity_poly.pdbx_seq_one_letter_code
_entity_poly.pdbx_strand_id
1 'polypeptide(L)'
;MKKLLIIFLSFLIFSSSFSGVNVKAQTNNSGENSFQVLTFQDVVTKFSDKIYLKAEDDGKTQRVTRREFDNLKELVREKFKNSSEEKTLFNKEPVNPNGFLESNSQKYSQVKADVGVKNTGANYLEVARDIVLNPSNRTITLSLTISDMIGEPPVIVVAGSNLYNSKEPYGAFYQVFDTYVEWTGLEIFVGQTYSKSYTVSETNYWMVSTTAVSGWLGSVPKSHTLRDGPFLTNSIAAPYPIILNKHNGKYMPHPARADYAWLPPEDRVPRDAEPYRANYIKQYIDTYGDPKWDWSLLDIHHVRPLEYGGNHDFNNLFALPREMHQREVTPWWTNY
;
A
#
# COMPACT_ATOMS: atom_id res chain seq x y z
N MET A 1 -61.59 -43.41 -8.49
CA MET A 1 -60.37 -43.82 -9.24
C MET A 1 -60.12 -42.83 -10.35
N LYS A 2 -58.86 -42.40 -10.49
CA LYS A 2 -58.23 -41.67 -11.61
C LYS A 2 -58.70 -40.24 -11.95
N LYS A 3 -57.74 -39.34 -11.76
CA LYS A 3 -57.62 -37.95 -12.22
C LYS A 3 -57.56 -37.86 -13.76
N LEU A 4 -58.08 -36.78 -14.33
CA LEU A 4 -57.40 -35.81 -15.23
C LEU A 4 -58.49 -34.83 -15.75
N LEU A 5 -58.38 -33.52 -15.47
CA LEU A 5 -57.77 -32.47 -16.32
C LEU A 5 -58.76 -31.95 -17.38
N ILE A 6 -58.45 -30.79 -17.96
CA ILE A 6 -59.16 -30.02 -19.00
C ILE A 6 -60.09 -29.00 -18.30
N ILE A 7 -59.98 -27.67 -18.44
CA ILE A 7 -59.88 -26.85 -19.66
C ILE A 7 -59.19 -25.50 -19.35
N PHE A 8 -58.30 -25.09 -20.26
CA PHE A 8 -57.77 -23.73 -20.46
C PHE A 8 -58.83 -22.83 -21.11
N LEU A 9 -58.98 -21.56 -20.69
CA LEU A 9 -59.38 -20.35 -21.46
C LEU A 9 -59.82 -19.27 -20.45
N SER A 10 -59.61 -17.97 -20.63
CA SER A 10 -59.28 -17.19 -21.82
C SER A 10 -58.84 -15.80 -21.37
N PHE A 11 -57.78 -15.32 -22.00
CA PHE A 11 -57.46 -13.90 -22.15
C PHE A 11 -58.49 -13.24 -23.10
N LEU A 12 -59.06 -12.11 -22.70
CA LEU A 12 -59.60 -11.05 -23.58
C LEU A 12 -58.85 -9.78 -23.15
N ILE A 13 -57.85 -9.28 -23.86
CA ILE A 13 -57.84 -8.55 -25.15
C ILE A 13 -58.76 -7.33 -25.15
N PHE A 14 -58.15 -6.16 -25.08
CA PHE A 14 -58.59 -5.00 -25.85
C PHE A 14 -57.40 -4.37 -26.58
N SER A 15 -57.64 -4.10 -27.84
CA SER A 15 -56.73 -3.69 -28.90
C SER A 15 -56.70 -2.17 -29.08
N SER A 16 -55.55 -1.63 -29.48
CA SER A 16 -55.49 -0.79 -30.67
C SER A 16 -54.12 -0.88 -31.33
N SER A 17 -54.19 -0.99 -32.64
CA SER A 17 -53.14 -1.12 -33.63
C SER A 17 -52.69 0.25 -34.14
N PHE A 18 -51.40 0.43 -34.41
CA PHE A 18 -50.89 0.70 -35.77
C PHE A 18 -49.39 0.37 -35.87
N SER A 19 -49.07 -0.28 -36.98
CA SER A 19 -47.79 -0.74 -37.56
C SER A 19 -46.69 0.32 -37.59
N GLY A 20 -45.43 0.00 -37.26
CA GLY A 20 -44.41 -0.69 -38.05
C GLY A 20 -43.07 0.02 -37.71
N VAL A 21 -41.89 -0.57 -37.63
CA VAL A 21 -41.18 -1.50 -38.51
C VAL A 21 -40.07 -2.16 -37.68
N ASN A 22 -39.79 -3.44 -37.95
CA ASN A 22 -38.59 -4.13 -37.47
C ASN A 22 -37.54 -4.12 -38.59
N VAL A 23 -36.33 -3.60 -38.35
CA VAL A 23 -35.13 -4.01 -39.12
C VAL A 23 -33.90 -4.10 -38.21
N LYS A 24 -33.50 -5.36 -38.00
CA LYS A 24 -32.16 -5.97 -37.83
C LYS A 24 -31.02 -5.24 -37.11
N ALA A 25 -30.44 -5.98 -36.17
CA ALA A 25 -29.04 -5.83 -35.78
C ALA A 25 -28.09 -6.39 -36.86
N GLN A 26 -27.04 -5.63 -37.20
CA GLN A 26 -25.64 -6.11 -37.16
C GLN A 26 -24.61 -4.97 -37.26
N THR A 27 -23.74 -4.97 -36.24
CA THR A 27 -22.29 -4.62 -36.16
C THR A 27 -21.75 -3.19 -36.37
N ASN A 28 -21.29 -2.63 -35.23
CA ASN A 28 -19.94 -2.14 -34.88
C ASN A 28 -19.19 -1.12 -35.77
N ASN A 29 -19.00 0.10 -35.24
CA ASN A 29 -17.80 0.55 -34.47
C ASN A 29 -17.99 2.04 -34.11
N SER A 30 -18.22 2.39 -32.84
CA SER A 30 -17.25 2.65 -31.73
C SER A 30 -16.61 4.05 -31.80
N GLY A 31 -17.11 4.99 -31.00
CA GLY A 31 -16.47 6.31 -30.85
C GLY A 31 -17.02 7.25 -29.77
N GLU A 32 -18.34 7.47 -29.67
CA GLU A 32 -18.84 8.72 -29.03
C GLU A 32 -19.89 8.51 -27.92
N ASN A 33 -19.64 7.48 -27.12
CA ASN A 33 -20.56 6.80 -26.20
C ASN A 33 -20.94 7.27 -24.80
N SER A 34 -20.41 8.33 -24.13
CA SER A 34 -20.40 8.25 -22.64
C SER A 34 -20.28 9.51 -21.75
N PHE A 35 -21.05 10.59 -21.96
CA PHE A 35 -21.23 11.58 -20.88
C PHE A 35 -22.65 12.20 -20.85
N GLN A 36 -23.37 12.15 -19.70
CA GLN A 36 -23.72 13.31 -18.81
C GLN A 36 -24.71 12.98 -17.66
N VAL A 37 -24.81 13.88 -16.66
CA VAL A 37 -25.38 13.78 -15.28
C VAL A 37 -26.70 14.54 -15.10
N LEU A 38 -27.64 14.13 -14.20
CA LEU A 38 -28.57 15.01 -13.43
C LEU A 38 -29.07 14.38 -12.09
N THR A 39 -29.27 15.23 -11.06
CA THR A 39 -29.62 15.01 -9.62
C THR A 39 -31.12 14.95 -9.27
N PHE A 40 -31.51 14.39 -8.10
CA PHE A 40 -32.67 14.84 -7.27
C PHE A 40 -32.53 14.52 -5.75
N GLN A 41 -33.02 15.42 -4.89
CA GLN A 41 -33.28 15.31 -3.44
C GLN A 41 -34.81 15.51 -3.25
N ASP A 42 -35.56 14.70 -2.49
CA ASP A 42 -35.94 15.01 -1.11
C ASP A 42 -36.56 13.82 -0.31
N VAL A 43 -36.12 13.74 0.96
CA VAL A 43 -36.67 13.26 2.26
C VAL A 43 -37.76 12.15 2.35
N VAL A 44 -37.44 11.07 3.09
CA VAL A 44 -38.35 10.40 4.06
C VAL A 44 -37.57 9.87 5.27
N THR A 45 -38.04 10.21 6.48
CA THR A 45 -37.60 9.66 7.78
C THR A 45 -37.93 8.18 7.89
N LYS A 46 -36.93 7.32 8.15
CA LYS A 46 -37.08 5.87 8.29
C LYS A 46 -36.96 5.46 9.76
N PHE A 47 -37.98 4.77 10.29
CA PHE A 47 -37.81 3.94 11.48
C PHE A 47 -37.30 2.57 11.04
N SER A 48 -36.16 2.15 11.58
CA SER A 48 -35.54 0.86 11.28
C SER A 48 -35.48 0.00 12.54
N ASP A 49 -36.17 -1.14 12.52
CA ASP A 49 -35.82 -2.26 13.40
C ASP A 49 -34.73 -3.09 12.72
N LYS A 50 -33.69 -3.42 13.49
CA LYS A 50 -32.55 -4.21 13.01
C LYS A 50 -32.73 -5.64 13.49
N ILE A 51 -32.84 -6.57 12.53
CA ILE A 51 -32.72 -8.01 12.79
C ILE A 51 -31.29 -8.38 12.47
N TYR A 52 -30.57 -8.90 13.46
CA TYR A 52 -29.19 -9.35 13.31
C TYR A 52 -29.22 -10.86 13.08
N LEU A 53 -28.52 -11.37 12.07
CA LEU A 53 -28.52 -12.80 11.71
C LEU A 53 -27.08 -13.33 11.67
N LYS A 54 -26.83 -14.51 12.26
CA LYS A 54 -25.59 -15.28 12.12
C LYS A 54 -25.80 -16.37 11.06
N ALA A 55 -24.84 -16.56 10.16
CA ALA A 55 -24.77 -17.76 9.31
C ALA A 55 -23.94 -18.85 10.02
N GLU A 56 -24.46 -20.08 10.04
CA GLU A 56 -23.73 -21.26 10.54
C GLU A 56 -23.08 -22.04 9.38
N ASP A 57 -22.14 -22.93 9.72
CA ASP A 57 -21.37 -23.74 8.75
C ASP A 57 -22.25 -24.65 7.87
N ASP A 58 -23.52 -24.88 8.26
CA ASP A 58 -24.52 -25.65 7.53
C ASP A 58 -25.47 -24.80 6.65
N GLY A 59 -25.25 -23.48 6.59
CA GLY A 59 -26.06 -22.53 5.81
C GLY A 59 -27.35 -22.06 6.49
N LYS A 60 -27.62 -22.43 7.75
CA LYS A 60 -28.76 -21.89 8.50
C LYS A 60 -28.47 -20.50 9.04
N THR A 61 -29.51 -19.65 9.05
CA THR A 61 -29.46 -18.31 9.63
C THR A 61 -30.16 -18.27 11.00
N GLN A 62 -29.45 -17.90 12.06
CA GLN A 62 -30.01 -17.70 13.39
C GLN A 62 -30.13 -16.21 13.71
N ARG A 63 -31.28 -15.79 14.28
CA ARG A 63 -31.44 -14.43 14.80
C ARG A 63 -30.59 -14.23 16.06
N VAL A 64 -29.72 -13.24 16.02
CA VAL A 64 -28.92 -12.77 17.15
C VAL A 64 -29.52 -11.47 17.71
N THR A 65 -29.32 -11.27 19.01
CA THR A 65 -29.82 -10.11 19.74
C THR A 65 -28.98 -8.87 19.43
N ARG A 66 -29.58 -7.68 19.62
CA ARG A 66 -28.84 -6.41 19.55
C ARG A 66 -27.64 -6.38 20.50
N ARG A 67 -27.78 -6.98 21.68
CA ARG A 67 -26.71 -7.08 22.67
C ARG A 67 -25.52 -7.91 22.16
N GLU A 68 -25.77 -9.04 21.51
CA GLU A 68 -24.70 -9.85 20.91
C GLU A 68 -24.00 -9.12 19.76
N PHE A 69 -24.76 -8.38 18.95
CA PHE A 69 -24.21 -7.54 17.89
C PHE A 69 -23.33 -6.40 18.43
N ASP A 70 -23.80 -5.68 19.46
CA ASP A 70 -23.05 -4.58 20.08
C ASP A 70 -21.81 -5.11 20.81
N ASN A 71 -21.90 -6.25 21.50
CA ASN A 71 -20.75 -6.90 22.13
C ASN A 71 -19.67 -7.32 21.12
N LEU A 72 -20.06 -7.83 19.94
CA LEU A 72 -19.10 -8.17 18.89
C LEU A 72 -18.33 -6.93 18.41
N LYS A 73 -19.02 -5.79 18.27
CA LYS A 73 -18.37 -4.53 17.88
C LYS A 73 -17.35 -4.07 18.91
N GLU A 74 -17.69 -4.13 20.19
CA GLU A 74 -16.74 -3.81 21.27
C GLU A 74 -15.53 -4.74 21.26
N LEU A 75 -15.73 -6.05 21.11
CA LEU A 75 -14.62 -7.02 21.00
C LEU A 75 -13.69 -6.73 19.81
N VAL A 76 -14.24 -6.30 18.66
CA VAL A 76 -13.44 -5.91 17.50
C VAL A 76 -12.62 -4.65 17.80
N ARG A 77 -13.22 -3.63 18.43
CA ARG A 77 -12.54 -2.39 18.83
C ARG A 77 -11.44 -2.63 19.85
N GLU A 78 -11.72 -3.42 20.88
CA GLU A 78 -10.73 -3.80 21.90
C GLU A 78 -9.57 -4.58 21.29
N LYS A 79 -9.88 -5.55 20.41
CA LYS A 79 -8.84 -6.32 19.71
C LYS A 79 -7.98 -5.44 18.83
N PHE A 80 -8.59 -4.51 18.08
CA PHE A 80 -7.85 -3.53 17.28
C PHE A 80 -6.92 -2.70 18.17
N LYS A 81 -7.46 -2.07 19.22
CA LYS A 81 -6.71 -1.24 20.17
C LYS A 81 -5.50 -1.99 20.74
N ASN A 82 -5.69 -3.22 21.22
CA ASN A 82 -4.60 -4.05 21.76
C ASN A 82 -3.53 -4.40 20.72
N SER A 83 -3.88 -4.44 19.43
CA SER A 83 -2.97 -4.77 18.33
C SER A 83 -2.35 -3.56 17.62
N SER A 84 -2.83 -2.34 17.90
CA SER A 84 -2.38 -1.10 17.25
C SER A 84 -1.67 -0.12 18.20
N GLU A 85 -1.54 -0.46 19.49
CA GLU A 85 -1.01 0.43 20.55
C GLU A 85 0.52 0.56 20.60
N GLU A 86 1.26 -0.15 19.75
CA GLU A 86 2.72 -0.05 19.73
C GLU A 86 3.18 1.35 19.30
N LYS A 87 3.61 2.17 20.26
CA LYS A 87 4.16 3.52 19.99
C LYS A 87 5.61 3.52 19.48
N THR A 88 6.29 2.39 19.63
CA THR A 88 7.68 2.21 19.21
C THR A 88 7.83 0.87 18.51
N LEU A 89 8.46 0.89 17.33
CA LEU A 89 8.92 -0.30 16.64
C LEU A 89 10.44 -0.42 16.75
N PHE A 90 10.94 -1.65 16.75
CA PHE A 90 12.37 -1.91 16.72
C PHE A 90 12.71 -2.66 15.45
N ASN A 91 13.51 -2.03 14.59
CA ASN A 91 14.08 -2.71 13.43
C ASN A 91 15.43 -3.34 13.80
N LYS A 92 15.58 -4.64 13.51
CA LYS A 92 16.80 -5.43 13.74
C LYS A 92 17.48 -5.87 12.45
N GLU A 93 16.82 -5.69 11.30
CA GLU A 93 17.28 -6.18 10.01
C GLU A 93 17.79 -5.03 9.12
N PRO A 94 18.73 -5.28 8.20
CA PRO A 94 19.14 -4.27 7.22
C PRO A 94 17.99 -3.78 6.37
N VAL A 95 18.08 -2.53 5.89
CA VAL A 95 17.20 -2.04 4.81
C VAL A 95 17.35 -3.01 3.64
N ASN A 96 16.28 -3.74 3.31
CA ASN A 96 16.23 -4.59 2.14
C ASN A 96 15.70 -3.75 0.96
N PRO A 97 16.53 -3.33 0.01
CA PRO A 97 16.08 -2.50 -1.10
C PRO A 97 15.06 -3.23 -1.99
N ASN A 98 15.10 -4.57 -2.03
CA ASN A 98 14.12 -5.35 -2.78
C ASN A 98 12.75 -5.41 -2.10
N GLY A 99 12.69 -5.30 -0.77
CA GLY A 99 11.43 -5.35 -0.01
C GLY A 99 10.47 -4.20 -0.35
N PHE A 100 11.01 -3.03 -0.72
CA PHE A 100 10.20 -1.87 -1.15
C PHE A 100 9.69 -2.00 -2.60
N LEU A 101 10.39 -2.74 -3.46
CA LEU A 101 9.97 -3.00 -4.85
C LEU A 101 9.00 -4.19 -4.94
N GLU A 102 9.17 -5.19 -4.09
CA GLU A 102 8.28 -6.37 -4.01
C GLU A 102 6.91 -6.05 -3.42
N SER A 103 6.80 -5.05 -2.52
CA SER A 103 5.52 -4.60 -1.96
C SER A 103 4.60 -3.92 -2.98
N ASN A 104 5.13 -3.46 -4.13
CA ASN A 104 4.38 -2.78 -5.18
C ASN A 104 4.17 -3.58 -6.48
N SER A 105 4.53 -4.87 -6.54
CA SER A 105 4.23 -5.65 -7.76
C SER A 105 4.03 -7.16 -7.61
N GLN A 106 4.35 -7.82 -6.49
CA GLN A 106 4.22 -9.28 -6.41
C GLN A 106 3.82 -9.79 -5.02
N LYS A 107 2.52 -9.70 -4.70
CA LYS A 107 1.85 -10.64 -3.77
C LYS A 107 0.47 -11.10 -4.25
N TYR A 108 0.16 -10.90 -5.53
CA TYR A 108 -1.17 -11.20 -6.09
C TYR A 108 -1.34 -12.65 -6.61
N SER A 109 -0.26 -13.45 -6.68
CA SER A 109 -0.29 -14.74 -7.40
C SER A 109 -0.27 -15.99 -6.53
N GLN A 110 0.13 -15.92 -5.25
CA GLN A 110 0.26 -17.11 -4.39
C GLN A 110 -1.01 -17.46 -3.61
N VAL A 111 -1.83 -16.47 -3.19
CA VAL A 111 -3.06 -16.76 -2.43
C VAL A 111 -4.10 -17.49 -3.29
N LYS A 112 -4.15 -17.21 -4.60
CA LYS A 112 -5.06 -17.91 -5.53
C LYS A 112 -4.66 -19.37 -5.81
N ALA A 113 -3.40 -19.75 -5.60
CA ALA A 113 -2.90 -21.09 -5.87
C ALA A 113 -3.03 -22.03 -4.65
N ASP A 114 -2.91 -21.48 -3.44
CA ASP A 114 -3.06 -22.25 -2.20
C ASP A 114 -4.53 -22.42 -1.76
N VAL A 115 -5.44 -21.55 -2.23
CA VAL A 115 -6.89 -21.74 -2.09
C VAL A 115 -7.40 -22.65 -3.21
N GLY A 116 -6.81 -23.85 -3.31
CA GLY A 116 -7.37 -24.99 -4.02
C GLY A 116 -8.57 -25.60 -3.27
N VAL A 117 -9.45 -24.78 -2.68
CA VAL A 117 -10.56 -25.24 -1.85
C VAL A 117 -11.81 -25.38 -2.70
N LYS A 118 -12.03 -26.62 -3.18
CA LYS A 118 -13.37 -27.11 -3.48
C LYS A 118 -14.19 -27.10 -2.18
N ASN A 119 -15.19 -26.21 -2.10
CA ASN A 119 -16.33 -26.15 -1.16
C ASN A 119 -16.04 -25.92 0.34
N THR A 120 -16.60 -24.83 0.91
CA THR A 120 -17.73 -24.79 1.88
C THR A 120 -17.80 -23.40 2.57
N GLY A 121 -18.86 -22.61 2.37
CA GLY A 121 -19.37 -21.60 3.33
C GLY A 121 -18.46 -20.50 3.93
N ALA A 122 -17.20 -20.34 3.51
CA ALA A 122 -16.26 -19.45 4.18
C ALA A 122 -16.44 -17.97 3.79
N ASN A 123 -16.53 -17.09 4.79
CA ASN A 123 -16.51 -15.64 4.60
C ASN A 123 -15.07 -15.12 4.49
N TYR A 124 -14.84 -14.16 3.60
CA TYR A 124 -13.54 -13.58 3.29
C TYR A 124 -13.63 -12.06 3.13
N LEU A 125 -12.59 -11.36 3.58
CA LEU A 125 -12.41 -9.91 3.44
C LEU A 125 -10.95 -9.64 3.08
N GLU A 126 -10.73 -8.86 2.03
CA GLU A 126 -9.44 -8.26 1.71
C GLU A 126 -9.48 -6.76 2.03
N VAL A 127 -8.49 -6.29 2.79
CA VAL A 127 -8.23 -4.87 3.00
C VAL A 127 -6.87 -4.56 2.37
N ALA A 128 -6.90 -3.95 1.18
CA ALA A 128 -5.72 -3.41 0.54
C ALA A 128 -5.24 -2.16 1.27
N ARG A 129 -3.93 -1.91 1.16
CA ARG A 129 -3.28 -0.76 1.74
C ARG A 129 -2.27 -0.17 0.77
N ASP A 130 -2.24 1.15 0.69
CA ASP A 130 -1.31 1.89 -0.17
C ASP A 130 -0.50 2.89 0.66
N ILE A 131 0.81 2.96 0.37
CA ILE A 131 1.73 3.97 0.90
C ILE A 131 2.19 4.82 -0.28
N VAL A 132 1.69 6.05 -0.38
CA VAL A 132 2.00 6.95 -1.50
C VAL A 132 2.94 8.04 -1.03
N LEU A 133 4.15 8.06 -1.60
CA LEU A 133 5.15 9.11 -1.40
C LEU A 133 4.97 10.19 -2.48
N ASN A 134 4.69 11.43 -2.09
CA ASN A 134 4.45 12.53 -3.03
C ASN A 134 5.44 13.68 -2.81
N PRO A 135 6.50 13.76 -3.64
CA PRO A 135 7.49 14.84 -3.60
C PRO A 135 6.94 16.25 -3.78
N SER A 136 5.94 16.40 -4.65
CA SER A 136 5.36 17.71 -4.99
C SER A 136 4.56 18.29 -3.83
N ASN A 137 3.83 17.44 -3.11
CA ASN A 137 3.02 17.84 -1.96
C ASN A 137 3.74 17.64 -0.62
N ARG A 138 4.92 17.03 -0.64
CA ARG A 138 5.71 16.65 0.54
C ARG A 138 4.94 15.76 1.50
N THR A 139 4.22 14.77 0.98
CA THR A 139 3.36 13.91 1.81
C THR A 139 3.67 12.43 1.69
N ILE A 140 3.43 11.74 2.80
CA ILE A 140 3.23 10.28 2.85
C ILE A 140 1.74 10.06 3.09
N THR A 141 1.06 9.43 2.14
CA THR A 141 -0.39 9.14 2.25
C THR A 141 -0.59 7.66 2.51
N LEU A 142 -1.32 7.35 3.58
CA LEU A 142 -1.70 5.99 3.93
C LEU A 142 -3.18 5.81 3.56
N SER A 143 -3.45 4.80 2.72
CA SER A 143 -4.80 4.47 2.28
C SER A 143 -5.16 3.04 2.64
N LEU A 144 -6.42 2.83 2.98
CA LEU A 144 -7.02 1.54 3.33
C LEU A 144 -8.27 1.35 2.47
N THR A 145 -8.35 0.24 1.75
CA THR A 145 -9.44 -0.04 0.81
C THR A 145 -9.96 -1.44 1.03
N ILE A 146 -11.28 -1.62 1.13
CA ILE A 146 -11.90 -2.95 1.03
C ILE A 146 -11.78 -3.37 -0.45
N SER A 147 -10.82 -4.22 -0.78
CA SER A 147 -10.49 -4.56 -2.17
C SER A 147 -11.23 -5.79 -2.69
N ASP A 148 -11.62 -6.70 -1.81
CA ASP A 148 -12.40 -7.89 -2.18
C ASP A 148 -13.18 -8.43 -0.97
N MET A 149 -14.29 -9.12 -1.24
CA MET A 149 -15.11 -9.81 -0.25
C MET A 149 -15.80 -11.01 -0.89
N ILE A 150 -15.81 -12.15 -0.18
CA ILE A 150 -16.53 -13.37 -0.58
C ILE A 150 -17.39 -13.82 0.59
N GLY A 151 -18.64 -14.22 0.31
CA GLY A 151 -19.58 -14.67 1.32
C GLY A 151 -20.34 -13.53 2.00
N GLU A 152 -20.74 -13.75 3.25
CA GLU A 152 -21.44 -12.74 4.05
C GLU A 152 -20.47 -11.63 4.49
N PRO A 153 -20.86 -10.36 4.39
CA PRO A 153 -20.01 -9.26 4.82
C PRO A 153 -19.84 -9.27 6.34
N PRO A 154 -18.68 -8.82 6.86
CA PRO A 154 -18.51 -8.58 8.28
C PRO A 154 -19.50 -7.51 8.76
N VAL A 155 -19.79 -7.54 10.06
CA VAL A 155 -20.63 -6.51 10.71
C VAL A 155 -19.86 -5.21 10.94
N ILE A 156 -18.56 -5.34 11.12
CA ILE A 156 -17.63 -4.27 11.43
C ILE A 156 -16.25 -4.63 10.87
N VAL A 157 -15.60 -3.64 10.28
CA VAL A 157 -14.19 -3.68 9.92
C VAL A 157 -13.54 -2.46 10.54
N VAL A 158 -12.54 -2.67 11.40
CA VAL A 158 -11.70 -1.62 11.95
C VAL A 158 -10.33 -1.77 11.34
N ALA A 159 -9.82 -0.72 10.71
CA ALA A 159 -8.49 -0.73 10.12
C ALA A 159 -7.75 0.57 10.46
N GLY A 160 -6.43 0.47 10.53
CA GLY A 160 -5.59 1.63 10.79
C GLY A 160 -4.14 1.36 10.45
N SER A 161 -3.41 2.45 10.24
CA SER A 161 -1.99 2.41 9.96
C SER A 161 -1.27 3.42 10.84
N ASN A 162 -0.17 3.00 11.44
CA ASN A 162 0.74 3.85 12.18
C ASN A 162 1.99 4.08 11.34
N LEU A 163 2.41 5.34 11.22
CA LEU A 163 3.65 5.75 10.58
C LEU A 163 4.67 6.08 11.67
N TYR A 164 5.86 5.50 11.53
CA TYR A 164 6.95 5.67 12.46
C TYR A 164 8.16 6.24 11.72
N ASN A 165 8.98 7.02 12.42
CA ASN A 165 10.23 7.50 11.88
C ASN A 165 11.44 7.23 12.79
N SER A 166 12.62 7.25 12.18
CA SER A 166 13.91 7.25 12.86
C SER A 166 14.96 8.00 12.05
N LYS A 167 16.02 8.46 12.72
CA LYS A 167 17.20 9.00 12.06
C LYS A 167 18.17 7.91 11.60
N GLU A 168 17.96 6.68 12.06
CA GLU A 168 18.81 5.53 11.72
C GLU A 168 17.96 4.42 11.11
N PRO A 169 18.53 3.61 10.18
CA PRO A 169 17.81 2.48 9.61
C PRO A 169 17.62 1.33 10.62
N TYR A 170 18.37 1.33 11.73
CA TYR A 170 18.33 0.30 12.76
C TYR A 170 17.93 0.91 14.10
N GLY A 171 17.34 0.09 14.97
CA GLY A 171 16.96 0.53 16.31
C GLY A 171 15.52 1.01 16.38
N ALA A 172 15.30 2.03 17.22
CA ALA A 172 13.96 2.48 17.57
C ALA A 172 13.36 3.40 16.49
N PHE A 173 12.11 3.13 16.15
CA PHE A 173 11.25 3.95 15.31
C PHE A 173 10.06 4.42 16.15
N TYR A 174 9.82 5.72 16.15
CA TYR A 174 8.79 6.35 17.00
C TYR A 174 7.59 6.76 16.16
N GLN A 175 6.39 6.50 16.67
CA GLN A 175 5.16 6.85 15.98
C GLN A 175 5.03 8.37 15.88
N VAL A 176 4.79 8.87 14.66
CA VAL A 176 4.58 10.30 14.39
C VAL A 176 3.23 10.60 13.76
N PHE A 177 2.54 9.58 13.27
CA PHE A 177 1.24 9.72 12.65
C PHE A 177 0.45 8.42 12.67
N ASP A 178 -0.87 8.54 12.67
CA ASP A 178 -1.79 7.42 12.56
C ASP A 178 -3.04 7.75 11.74
N THR A 179 -3.61 6.67 11.23
CA THR A 179 -4.89 6.65 10.54
C THR A 179 -5.77 5.59 11.19
N TYR A 180 -7.06 5.90 11.34
CA TYR A 180 -8.05 5.00 11.88
C TYR A 180 -9.34 5.13 11.08
N VAL A 181 -9.93 4.00 10.74
CA VAL A 181 -11.26 3.93 10.15
C VAL A 181 -12.04 2.74 10.70
N GLU A 182 -13.32 2.98 10.94
CA GLU A 182 -14.30 1.94 11.26
C GLU A 182 -15.37 1.99 10.18
N TRP A 183 -15.56 0.87 9.48
CA TRP A 183 -16.67 0.68 8.55
C TRP A 183 -17.71 -0.22 9.19
N THR A 184 -18.98 0.18 9.13
CA THR A 184 -20.10 -0.63 9.62
C THR A 184 -21.28 -0.64 8.66
N GLY A 185 -22.02 -1.75 8.65
CA GLY A 185 -23.28 -1.84 7.89
C GLY A 185 -23.07 -1.54 6.40
N LEU A 186 -23.74 -0.51 5.89
CA LEU A 186 -23.70 -0.14 4.48
C LEU A 186 -22.36 0.48 4.02
N GLU A 187 -21.46 0.82 4.95
CA GLU A 187 -20.11 1.30 4.64
C GLU A 187 -19.18 0.16 4.23
N ILE A 188 -19.57 -1.10 4.46
CA ILE A 188 -18.75 -2.27 4.14
C ILE A 188 -19.11 -2.74 2.73
N PHE A 189 -18.43 -2.19 1.73
CA PHE A 189 -18.53 -2.61 0.34
C PHE A 189 -17.19 -2.53 -0.38
N VAL A 190 -17.01 -3.36 -1.42
CA VAL A 190 -15.78 -3.38 -2.22
C VAL A 190 -15.59 -2.04 -2.93
N GLY A 191 -14.39 -1.46 -2.80
CA GLY A 191 -14.05 -0.13 -3.30
C GLY A 191 -14.21 0.98 -2.26
N GLN A 192 -14.73 0.70 -1.07
CA GLN A 192 -14.72 1.69 0.01
C GLN A 192 -13.27 1.96 0.44
N THR A 193 -12.87 3.24 0.37
CA THR A 193 -11.52 3.69 0.71
C THR A 193 -11.56 4.72 1.83
N TYR A 194 -10.52 4.71 2.66
CA TYR A 194 -10.17 5.79 3.59
C TYR A 194 -8.69 6.12 3.43
N SER A 195 -8.36 7.40 3.37
CA SER A 195 -6.98 7.86 3.19
C SER A 195 -6.68 9.08 4.02
N LYS A 196 -5.46 9.18 4.54
CA LYS A 196 -4.99 10.36 5.28
C LYS A 196 -3.50 10.57 5.00
N SER A 197 -3.09 11.84 4.94
CA SER A 197 -1.72 12.22 4.60
C SER A 197 -0.98 12.81 5.80
N TYR A 198 0.31 12.49 5.90
CA TYR A 198 1.28 13.12 6.78
C TYR A 198 2.20 14.02 5.95
N THR A 199 2.43 15.25 6.41
CA THR A 199 3.36 16.17 5.76
C THR A 199 4.78 15.92 6.26
N VAL A 200 5.69 15.63 5.35
CA VAL A 200 7.12 15.45 5.61
C VAL A 200 7.81 16.80 5.59
N SER A 201 8.64 17.04 6.61
CA SER A 201 9.48 18.24 6.72
C SER A 201 10.96 17.93 6.85
N GLU A 202 11.34 16.66 7.06
CA GLU A 202 12.71 16.24 7.33
C GLU A 202 12.99 14.88 6.71
N THR A 203 14.26 14.67 6.34
CA THR A 203 14.76 13.36 5.96
C THR A 203 14.68 12.40 7.14
N ASN A 204 14.08 11.24 6.89
CA ASN A 204 13.90 10.19 7.89
C ASN A 204 13.87 8.81 7.23
N TYR A 205 14.23 7.82 8.03
CA TYR A 205 13.80 6.44 7.80
C TYR A 205 12.37 6.28 8.29
N TRP A 206 11.55 5.57 7.53
CA TRP A 206 10.13 5.37 7.80
C TRP A 206 9.77 3.90 7.88
N MET A 207 8.88 3.57 8.81
CA MET A 207 8.20 2.27 8.88
C MET A 207 6.70 2.49 8.96
N VAL A 208 5.93 1.56 8.40
CA VAL A 208 4.46 1.56 8.49
C VAL A 208 4.00 0.25 9.11
N SER A 209 3.12 0.33 10.10
CA SER A 209 2.41 -0.84 10.65
C SER A 209 0.93 -0.68 10.39
N THR A 210 0.34 -1.58 9.60
CA THR A 210 -1.08 -1.58 9.26
C THR A 210 -1.75 -2.76 9.93
N THR A 211 -2.84 -2.50 10.64
CA THR A 211 -3.67 -3.52 11.27
C THR A 211 -5.09 -3.42 10.74
N ALA A 212 -5.68 -4.57 10.43
CA ALA A 212 -7.11 -4.70 10.14
C ALA A 212 -7.73 -5.77 11.04
N VAL A 213 -8.90 -5.48 11.60
CA VAL A 213 -9.69 -6.38 12.43
C VAL A 213 -11.12 -6.40 11.91
N SER A 214 -11.65 -7.58 11.67
CA SER A 214 -13.01 -7.79 11.17
C SER A 214 -13.79 -8.76 12.07
N GLY A 215 -15.10 -8.52 12.17
CA GLY A 215 -16.00 -9.33 12.97
C GLY A 215 -17.22 -9.78 12.18
N TRP A 216 -17.44 -11.09 12.09
CA TRP A 216 -18.68 -11.69 11.58
C TRP A 216 -19.52 -12.19 12.75
N LEU A 217 -20.83 -12.06 12.62
CA LEU A 217 -21.75 -12.62 13.61
C LEU A 217 -21.50 -14.11 13.79
N GLY A 218 -21.43 -14.54 15.05
CA GLY A 218 -21.20 -15.93 15.40
C GLY A 218 -19.77 -16.45 15.28
N SER A 219 -18.82 -15.57 15.00
CA SER A 219 -17.39 -15.89 14.95
C SER A 219 -16.61 -14.99 15.91
N VAL A 220 -15.41 -15.45 16.29
CA VAL A 220 -14.47 -14.59 17.01
C VAL A 220 -13.81 -13.61 16.03
N PRO A 221 -13.56 -12.35 16.42
CA PRO A 221 -12.89 -11.37 15.57
C PRO A 221 -11.56 -11.89 15.00
N LYS A 222 -11.32 -11.63 13.71
CA LYS A 222 -10.08 -11.96 13.03
C LYS A 222 -9.25 -10.68 12.85
N SER A 223 -7.93 -10.79 12.99
CA SER A 223 -7.01 -9.67 12.90
C SER A 223 -5.80 -10.05 12.07
N HIS A 224 -5.28 -9.09 11.31
CA HIS A 224 -4.02 -9.23 10.62
C HIS A 224 -3.23 -7.91 10.72
N THR A 225 -1.92 -8.03 10.92
CA THR A 225 -1.01 -6.89 11.00
C THR A 225 0.13 -7.13 10.05
N LEU A 226 0.45 -6.10 9.27
CA LEU A 226 1.55 -6.09 8.32
C LEU A 226 2.45 -4.90 8.61
N ARG A 227 3.75 -5.09 8.42
CA ARG A 227 4.76 -4.04 8.62
C ARG A 227 5.60 -3.89 7.37
N ASP A 228 5.92 -2.64 7.01
CA ASP A 228 6.78 -2.29 5.89
C ASP A 228 7.90 -1.34 6.33
N GLY A 229 8.98 -1.36 5.55
CA GLY A 229 10.17 -0.58 5.81
C GLY A 229 11.23 -1.33 6.63
N PRO A 230 12.30 -0.62 7.05
CA PRO A 230 12.48 0.81 6.87
C PRO A 230 12.75 1.23 5.42
N PHE A 231 12.19 2.37 5.00
CA PHE A 231 12.54 3.04 3.74
C PHE A 231 12.96 4.49 4.00
N LEU A 232 13.89 5.01 3.19
CA LEU A 232 14.44 6.36 3.37
C LEU A 232 13.76 7.35 2.42
N THR A 233 13.33 8.49 2.93
CA THR A 233 12.95 9.64 2.10
C THR A 233 13.71 10.88 2.51
N ASN A 234 13.87 11.82 1.58
CA ASN A 234 14.35 13.16 1.90
C ASN A 234 13.24 14.05 2.49
N SER A 235 13.54 15.33 2.74
CA SER A 235 12.62 16.31 3.37
C SER A 235 11.38 16.64 2.55
N ILE A 236 11.31 16.23 1.28
CA ILE A 236 10.13 16.38 0.43
C ILE A 236 9.39 15.06 0.23
N ALA A 237 9.69 13.99 0.97
CA ALA A 237 9.14 12.65 0.77
C ALA A 237 9.56 11.96 -0.54
N ALA A 238 10.67 12.36 -1.18
CA ALA A 238 11.22 11.59 -2.30
C ALA A 238 12.00 10.38 -1.77
N PRO A 239 11.71 9.16 -2.24
CA PRO A 239 12.43 7.96 -1.80
C PRO A 239 13.90 8.00 -2.26
N TYR A 240 14.79 7.44 -1.44
CA TYR A 240 16.19 7.28 -1.81
C TYR A 240 16.33 6.33 -3.01
N PRO A 241 17.12 6.66 -4.05
CA PRO A 241 17.26 5.82 -5.24
C PRO A 241 17.86 4.44 -4.91
N ILE A 242 17.23 3.38 -5.44
CA ILE A 242 17.72 2.00 -5.32
C ILE A 242 18.43 1.64 -6.62
N ILE A 243 19.76 1.58 -6.59
CA ILE A 243 20.59 1.38 -7.79
C ILE A 243 21.43 0.11 -7.63
N LEU A 244 21.20 -0.90 -8.48
CA LEU A 244 22.00 -2.13 -8.52
C LEU A 244 23.15 -2.01 -9.54
N ASN A 245 24.38 -2.20 -9.07
CA ASN A 245 25.53 -2.41 -9.94
C ASN A 245 25.57 -3.89 -10.37
N LYS A 246 25.18 -4.17 -11.61
CA LYS A 246 25.08 -5.54 -12.14
C LYS A 246 26.42 -6.28 -12.24
N HIS A 247 27.55 -5.56 -12.28
CA HIS A 247 28.85 -6.21 -12.40
C HIS A 247 29.28 -6.86 -11.07
N ASN A 248 29.09 -6.16 -9.95
CA ASN A 248 29.47 -6.67 -8.62
C ASN A 248 28.27 -7.17 -7.79
N GLY A 249 27.04 -7.06 -8.31
CA GLY A 249 25.81 -7.46 -7.63
C GLY A 249 25.43 -6.61 -6.42
N LYS A 250 26.09 -5.46 -6.20
CA LYS A 250 25.87 -4.61 -5.04
C LYS A 250 24.91 -3.47 -5.34
N TYR A 251 24.04 -3.17 -4.38
CA TYR A 251 23.23 -1.95 -4.41
C TYR A 251 24.06 -0.76 -3.91
N MET A 252 23.73 0.44 -4.40
CA MET A 252 24.18 1.68 -3.79
C MET A 252 23.74 1.67 -2.32
N PRO A 253 24.69 1.80 -1.36
CA PRO A 253 24.34 1.77 0.04
C PRO A 253 23.44 2.95 0.40
N HIS A 254 22.52 2.74 1.35
CA HIS A 254 21.75 3.84 1.91
C HIS A 254 22.61 4.63 2.91
N PRO A 255 22.36 5.94 3.07
CA PRO A 255 22.94 6.77 4.12
C PRO A 255 22.79 6.12 5.50
N ALA A 256 23.85 5.97 6.28
CA ALA A 256 23.71 5.34 7.60
C ALA A 256 22.85 6.16 8.58
N ARG A 257 22.65 7.45 8.29
CA ARG A 257 21.80 8.38 9.04
C ARG A 257 20.99 9.28 8.13
N ALA A 258 19.90 9.82 8.67
CA ALA A 258 19.00 10.77 8.02
C ALA A 258 19.10 12.20 8.60
N ASP A 259 20.10 12.46 9.46
CA ASP A 259 20.32 13.73 10.16
C ASP A 259 21.79 14.21 10.12
N TYR A 260 22.58 13.77 9.14
CA TYR A 260 23.94 14.29 8.95
C TYR A 260 24.00 15.82 8.99
N ALA A 261 24.89 16.34 9.84
CA ALA A 261 25.20 17.75 9.89
C ALA A 261 25.92 18.20 8.61
N TRP A 262 25.57 19.38 8.14
CA TRP A 262 26.27 20.05 7.07
C TRP A 262 27.61 20.58 7.57
N LEU A 263 28.68 20.43 6.77
CA LEU A 263 30.03 20.91 7.06
C LEU A 263 30.44 22.08 6.17
N PRO A 264 31.10 23.12 6.73
CA PRO A 264 31.64 24.23 5.93
C PRO A 264 32.78 23.77 5.03
N PRO A 265 32.99 24.40 3.86
CA PRO A 265 33.97 23.95 2.87
C PRO A 265 35.37 23.66 3.43
N GLU A 266 35.81 24.45 4.40
CA GLU A 266 37.09 24.31 5.10
C GLU A 266 37.22 23.04 5.95
N ASP A 267 36.10 22.48 6.43
CA ASP A 267 36.05 21.26 7.24
C ASP A 267 35.81 20.00 6.40
N ARG A 268 35.57 20.16 5.09
CA ARG A 268 35.34 19.05 4.17
C ARG A 268 36.67 18.46 3.72
N VAL A 269 36.69 17.15 3.52
CA VAL A 269 37.77 16.52 2.73
C VAL A 269 37.77 17.17 1.34
N PRO A 270 38.91 17.74 0.87
CA PRO A 270 38.94 18.44 -0.41
C PRO A 270 38.63 17.48 -1.55
N ARG A 271 37.68 17.85 -2.40
CA ARG A 271 37.21 16.97 -3.49
C ARG A 271 38.32 16.56 -4.46
N ASP A 272 39.29 17.44 -4.66
CA ASP A 272 40.41 17.27 -5.58
C ASP A 272 41.72 16.89 -4.86
N ALA A 273 41.67 16.52 -3.58
CA ALA A 273 42.82 15.96 -2.88
C ALA A 273 43.06 14.50 -3.32
N GLU A 274 44.28 14.19 -3.77
CA GLU A 274 44.71 12.87 -4.27
C GLU A 274 43.91 12.36 -5.50
N PRO A 275 44.44 11.44 -6.32
CA PRO A 275 43.69 10.89 -7.45
C PRO A 275 42.68 9.85 -6.97
N TYR A 276 41.76 10.21 -6.05
CA TYR A 276 40.80 9.29 -5.42
C TYR A 276 40.01 8.49 -6.46
N ARG A 277 39.70 9.13 -7.58
CA ARG A 277 39.03 8.49 -8.71
C ARG A 277 39.86 7.34 -9.28
N ALA A 278 41.15 7.57 -9.54
CA ALA A 278 42.05 6.53 -10.04
C ALA A 278 42.24 5.42 -9.01
N ASN A 279 42.37 5.78 -7.72
CA ASN A 279 42.49 4.82 -6.62
C ASN A 279 41.24 3.95 -6.50
N TYR A 280 40.05 4.55 -6.58
CA TYR A 280 38.78 3.83 -6.57
C TYR A 280 38.69 2.85 -7.75
N ILE A 281 38.99 3.31 -8.98
CA ILE A 281 38.93 2.47 -10.19
C ILE A 281 39.89 1.28 -10.04
N LYS A 282 41.13 1.53 -9.61
CA LYS A 282 42.11 0.47 -9.36
C LYS A 282 41.60 -0.54 -8.34
N GLN A 283 41.15 -0.06 -7.18
CA GLN A 283 40.65 -0.93 -6.11
C GLN A 283 39.39 -1.69 -6.51
N TYR A 284 38.52 -1.08 -7.31
CA TYR A 284 37.34 -1.74 -7.86
C TYR A 284 37.73 -2.91 -8.74
N ILE A 285 38.66 -2.70 -9.68
CA ILE A 285 39.16 -3.75 -10.58
C ILE A 285 39.85 -4.86 -9.78
N ASP A 286 40.69 -4.50 -8.80
CA ASP A 286 41.39 -5.45 -7.94
C ASP A 286 40.41 -6.31 -7.12
N THR A 287 39.27 -5.75 -6.69
CA THR A 287 38.30 -6.41 -5.81
C THR A 287 37.26 -7.23 -6.59
N TYR A 288 36.74 -6.69 -7.70
CA TYR A 288 35.58 -7.23 -8.41
C TYR A 288 35.89 -7.70 -9.83
N GLY A 289 37.13 -7.53 -10.31
CA GLY A 289 37.49 -7.74 -11.71
C GLY A 289 37.25 -6.50 -12.58
N ASP A 290 37.85 -6.49 -13.76
CA ASP A 290 37.73 -5.38 -14.71
C ASP A 290 36.39 -5.47 -15.47
N PRO A 291 35.47 -4.50 -15.27
CA PRO A 291 34.16 -4.52 -15.91
C PRO A 291 34.20 -4.13 -17.40
N LYS A 292 35.36 -3.67 -17.92
CA LYS A 292 35.51 -3.15 -19.29
C LYS A 292 34.62 -1.96 -19.62
N TRP A 293 34.26 -1.15 -18.62
CA TRP A 293 33.52 0.09 -18.81
C TRP A 293 34.41 1.22 -19.33
N ASP A 294 33.82 2.14 -20.11
CA ASP A 294 34.40 3.46 -20.28
C ASP A 294 34.16 4.28 -19.01
N TRP A 295 35.15 4.27 -18.12
CA TRP A 295 35.07 4.98 -16.86
C TRP A 295 34.79 6.49 -17.04
N SER A 296 35.15 7.12 -18.16
CA SER A 296 34.94 8.57 -18.37
C SER A 296 33.47 9.00 -18.36
N LEU A 297 32.56 8.06 -18.67
CA LEU A 297 31.10 8.24 -18.65
C LEU A 297 30.49 8.05 -17.24
N LEU A 298 31.28 7.56 -16.29
CA LEU A 298 30.84 7.31 -14.92
C LEU A 298 31.38 8.38 -13.97
N ASP A 299 30.52 8.78 -13.05
CA ASP A 299 30.88 9.54 -11.87
C ASP A 299 31.16 8.56 -10.72
N ILE A 300 32.12 8.90 -9.86
CA ILE A 300 32.33 8.18 -8.59
C ILE A 300 31.58 8.98 -7.53
N HIS A 301 30.40 8.48 -7.17
CA HIS A 301 29.51 9.12 -6.22
C HIS A 301 29.95 8.84 -4.79
N HIS A 302 29.94 9.88 -3.95
CA HIS A 302 30.10 9.77 -2.50
C HIS A 302 28.75 9.42 -1.86
N VAL A 303 28.61 8.18 -1.39
CA VAL A 303 27.38 7.67 -0.75
C VAL A 303 26.94 8.56 0.40
N ARG A 304 27.85 8.94 1.30
CA ARG A 304 27.72 10.14 2.13
C ARG A 304 28.49 11.26 1.44
N PRO A 305 27.82 12.33 0.96
CA PRO A 305 28.50 13.44 0.31
C PRO A 305 29.50 14.14 1.23
N LEU A 306 30.50 14.79 0.64
CA LEU A 306 31.55 15.52 1.36
C LEU A 306 30.97 16.65 2.23
N GLU A 307 29.92 17.33 1.74
CA GLU A 307 29.21 18.38 2.50
C GLU A 307 28.53 17.88 3.76
N TYR A 308 28.33 16.57 3.88
CA TYR A 308 27.78 15.92 5.06
C TYR A 308 28.84 15.16 5.84
N GLY A 309 30.13 15.33 5.55
CA GLY A 309 31.24 14.64 6.24
C GLY A 309 31.63 13.29 5.66
N GLY A 310 31.29 13.04 4.39
CA GLY A 310 31.86 11.92 3.63
C GLY A 310 33.34 12.10 3.34
N ASN A 311 33.97 11.02 2.87
CA ASN A 311 35.39 10.98 2.52
C ASN A 311 35.63 10.14 1.26
N HIS A 312 36.90 9.97 0.86
CA HIS A 312 37.30 9.21 -0.32
C HIS A 312 37.49 7.70 -0.07
N ASP A 313 37.01 7.17 1.06
CA ASP A 313 37.14 5.75 1.36
C ASP A 313 36.33 4.92 0.36
N PHE A 314 36.88 3.78 -0.07
CA PHE A 314 36.24 2.91 -1.07
C PHE A 314 34.79 2.53 -0.73
N ASN A 315 34.49 2.32 0.56
CA ASN A 315 33.14 1.96 1.02
C ASN A 315 32.16 3.14 1.02
N ASN A 316 32.67 4.38 0.97
CA ASN A 316 31.86 5.59 0.78
C ASN A 316 31.70 5.96 -0.70
N LEU A 317 32.28 5.19 -1.62
CA LEU A 317 32.29 5.50 -3.04
C LEU A 317 31.51 4.46 -3.85
N PHE A 318 30.74 4.93 -4.84
CA PHE A 318 29.95 4.09 -5.71
C PHE A 318 30.00 4.62 -7.15
N ALA A 319 30.39 3.78 -8.11
CA ALA A 319 30.40 4.16 -9.52
C ALA A 319 28.97 4.21 -10.08
N LEU A 320 28.61 5.33 -10.72
CA LEU A 320 27.30 5.56 -11.34
C LEU A 320 27.47 6.15 -12.74
N PRO A 321 26.60 5.80 -13.71
CA PRO A 321 26.46 6.57 -14.93
C PRO A 321 26.16 8.04 -14.60
N ARG A 322 26.85 8.97 -15.26
CA ARG A 322 26.74 10.41 -14.97
C ARG A 322 25.30 10.93 -15.02
N GLU A 323 24.52 10.50 -16.00
CA GLU A 323 23.12 10.93 -16.13
C GLU A 323 22.28 10.51 -14.91
N MET A 324 22.41 9.27 -14.47
CA MET A 324 21.68 8.76 -13.30
C MET A 324 22.12 9.49 -12.02
N HIS A 325 23.42 9.71 -11.86
CA HIS A 325 23.95 10.46 -10.72
C HIS A 325 23.34 11.88 -10.66
N GLN A 326 23.31 12.60 -11.79
CA GLN A 326 22.85 13.99 -11.84
C GLN A 326 21.32 14.14 -11.80
N ARG A 327 20.56 13.19 -12.32
CA ARG A 327 19.10 13.29 -12.41
C ARG A 327 18.36 12.69 -11.22
N GLU A 328 18.92 11.66 -10.58
CA GLU A 328 18.25 10.93 -9.51
C GLU A 328 18.91 11.18 -8.14
N VAL A 329 20.24 11.07 -8.08
CA VAL A 329 20.96 11.06 -6.80
C VAL A 329 21.24 12.47 -6.30
N THR A 330 21.77 13.36 -7.15
CA THR A 330 22.04 14.76 -6.78
C THR A 330 20.78 15.52 -6.34
N PRO A 331 19.63 15.43 -7.04
CA PRO A 331 18.41 16.12 -6.62
C PRO A 331 17.83 15.57 -5.32
N TRP A 332 18.05 14.27 -5.03
CA TRP A 332 17.65 13.69 -3.76
C TRP A 332 18.41 14.35 -2.60
N TRP A 333 19.73 14.42 -2.70
CA TRP A 333 20.60 15.06 -1.69
C TRP A 333 20.39 16.58 -1.57
N THR A 334 19.99 17.24 -2.66
CA THR A 334 19.64 18.68 -2.63
C THR A 334 18.48 18.98 -1.67
N ASN A 335 17.61 18.00 -1.41
CA ASN A 335 16.49 18.12 -0.49
C ASN A 335 16.69 17.31 0.81
N TYR A 336 17.92 16.89 1.12
CA TYR A 336 18.25 16.13 2.33
C TYR A 336 18.06 16.94 3.61
#